data_AF-X1CLM6-F1
#
_entry.id   AF-X1CLM6-F1
#
_cell.length_a   1.000
_cell.length_b   1.000
_cell.length_c   1.000
_cell.angle_alpha   90.00
_cell.angle_beta   90.00
_cell.angle_gamma   90.00
#
_symmetry.space_group_name_H-M   'P 1'
#
loop_
_entity.id
_entity.type
_entity.pdbx_description
1 polymer ?
#
loop_
_entity_poly.entity_id
_entity_poly.type
_entity_poly.pdbx_seq_one_letter_code
_entity_poly.pdbx_strand_id
1 'polypeptide(L)'
;MKTIYLAIPNHPNYEVSNMGEVRRTTPAQGTYVGMVLKGKTERNGYNRCGLTSNGKTVYHSVHRLVLSAFKGESPLQCNHKDGDKTNNNISNLEYCTGRENVQHAYNTGLYKAASGEAHGISKLKVGEVWLIKKLLKYI
;
A
#
# COMPACT_ATOMS: atom_id res chain seq x y z
N MET A 1 -19.65 10.14 7.97
CA MET A 1 -18.71 10.18 9.13
C MET A 1 -18.02 11.53 9.14
N LYS A 2 -17.72 12.07 10.32
CA LYS A 2 -16.94 13.31 10.46
C LYS A 2 -15.46 13.03 10.21
N THR A 3 -14.77 13.91 9.49
CA THR A 3 -13.32 13.83 9.32
C THR A 3 -12.63 14.20 10.62
N ILE A 4 -11.72 13.35 11.09
CA ILE A 4 -10.92 13.53 12.31
C ILE A 4 -9.47 13.58 11.89
N TYR A 5 -8.71 14.53 12.43
CA TYR A 5 -7.26 14.63 12.26
C TYR A 5 -6.55 14.28 13.56
N LEU A 6 -5.44 13.55 13.46
CA LEU A 6 -4.55 13.23 14.57
C LEU A 6 -3.11 13.57 14.20
N ALA A 7 -2.33 14.01 15.19
CA ALA A 7 -0.91 14.28 15.03
C ALA A 7 -0.17 13.02 14.55
N ILE A 8 0.77 13.20 13.62
CA ILE A 8 1.60 12.10 13.15
C ILE A 8 2.74 11.88 14.15
N PRO A 9 2.94 10.65 14.68
CA PRO A 9 4.06 10.33 15.55
C PRO A 9 5.40 10.74 14.92
N ASN A 10 6.31 11.31 15.71
CA ASN A 10 7.62 11.79 15.27
C ASN A 10 7.60 12.95 14.24
N HIS A 11 6.43 13.48 13.90
CA HIS A 11 6.25 14.56 12.92
C HIS A 11 5.27 15.64 13.43
N PRO A 12 5.60 16.37 14.52
CA PRO A 12 4.65 17.25 15.24
C PRO A 12 4.10 18.43 14.40
N ASN A 13 4.76 18.78 13.30
CA ASN A 13 4.33 19.84 12.37
C ASN A 13 3.24 19.39 11.38
N TYR A 14 2.77 18.14 11.50
CA TYR A 14 1.83 17.54 10.58
C TYR A 14 0.79 16.69 11.32
N GLU A 15 -0.39 16.62 10.72
CA GLU A 15 -1.47 15.73 11.14
C GLU A 15 -2.07 15.04 9.92
N VAL A 16 -2.70 13.89 10.16
CA VAL A 16 -3.34 13.07 9.14
C VAL A 16 -4.79 12.80 9.48
N SER A 17 -5.66 12.85 8.48
CA SER A 17 -7.06 12.54 8.65
C SER A 17 -7.34 11.04 8.60
N ASN A 18 -8.48 10.64 9.16
CA ASN A 18 -9.02 9.29 8.99
C ASN A 18 -9.35 8.93 7.53
N MET A 19 -9.33 9.90 6.61
CA MET A 19 -9.53 9.72 5.17
C MET A 19 -8.20 9.69 4.38
N GLY A 20 -7.05 9.87 5.04
CA GLY A 20 -5.74 9.87 4.39
C GLY A 20 -5.26 11.22 3.86
N GLU A 21 -5.85 12.32 4.31
CA GLU A 21 -5.34 13.67 4.00
C GLU A 21 -4.29 14.09 5.02
N VAL A 22 -3.12 14.52 4.54
CA VAL A 22 -2.05 15.02 5.41
C VAL A 22 -1.95 16.52 5.27
N ARG A 23 -1.89 17.25 6.40
CA ARG A 23 -1.80 18.70 6.41
C ARG A 23 -0.83 19.22 7.46
N ARG A 24 -0.41 20.47 7.32
CA ARG A 24 0.48 21.14 8.29
C ARG A 24 -0.29 21.62 9.52
N THR A 25 0.33 21.51 10.68
CA THR A 25 -0.15 22.10 11.94
C THR A 25 0.59 23.39 12.30
N THR A 26 1.74 23.65 11.68
CA THR A 26 2.55 24.85 11.88
C THR A 26 2.86 25.55 10.56
N PRO A 27 3.01 26.90 10.56
CA PRO A 27 3.49 27.62 9.39
C PRO A 27 5.00 27.37 9.17
N ALA A 28 5.44 27.53 7.93
CA ALA A 28 6.86 27.63 7.54
C ALA A 28 6.93 28.45 6.25
N GLN A 29 8.15 28.68 5.73
CA GLN A 29 8.35 29.43 4.50
C GLN A 29 7.44 28.92 3.36
N GLY A 30 6.55 29.79 2.87
CA GLY A 30 5.62 29.47 1.78
C GLY A 30 4.48 28.52 2.14
N THR A 31 4.20 28.28 3.43
CA THR A 31 3.14 27.36 3.89
C THR A 31 2.33 27.95 5.05
N TYR A 32 1.14 27.42 5.28
CA TYR A 32 0.22 27.88 6.33
C TYR A 32 -0.39 26.71 7.11
N VAL A 33 -0.92 26.98 8.31
CA VAL A 33 -1.60 25.99 9.14
C VAL A 33 -2.84 25.49 8.41
N GLY A 34 -3.02 24.17 8.33
CA GLY A 34 -4.10 23.53 7.60
C GLY A 34 -3.80 23.31 6.11
N MET A 35 -2.65 23.75 5.59
CA MET A 35 -2.25 23.47 4.21
C MET A 35 -2.13 21.95 3.98
N VAL A 36 -3.00 21.43 3.11
CA VAL A 36 -2.98 20.02 2.69
C VAL A 36 -1.78 19.78 1.78
N LEU A 37 -1.00 18.75 2.09
CA LEU A 37 0.15 18.34 1.31
C LEU A 37 -0.31 17.61 0.05
N LYS A 38 0.29 17.96 -1.09
CA LYS A 38 0.09 17.20 -2.34
C LYS A 38 0.84 15.87 -2.23
N GLY A 39 0.09 14.77 -2.18
CA GLY A 39 0.65 13.43 -2.33
C GLY A 39 0.96 13.08 -3.78
N LYS A 40 1.74 12.01 -3.97
CA LYS A 40 1.98 11.39 -5.28
C LYS A 40 1.76 9.88 -5.17
N THR A 41 1.08 9.31 -6.16
CA THR A 41 0.93 7.87 -6.31
C THR A 41 2.19 7.29 -6.96
N GLU A 42 2.79 6.29 -6.33
CA GLU A 42 3.94 5.57 -6.85
C GLU A 42 3.53 4.59 -7.97
N ARG A 43 4.52 4.11 -8.74
CA ARG A 43 4.30 3.10 -9.79
C ARG A 43 3.67 1.80 -9.27
N ASN A 44 3.84 1.50 -7.98
CA ASN A 44 3.27 0.33 -7.30
C ASN A 44 1.84 0.56 -6.77
N GLY A 45 1.29 1.77 -6.95
CA GLY A 45 -0.06 2.17 -6.53
C GLY A 45 -0.17 2.85 -5.16
N TYR A 46 0.90 2.92 -4.36
CA TYR A 46 0.82 3.55 -3.03
C TYR A 46 0.95 5.07 -3.08
N ASN A 47 0.09 5.76 -2.33
CA ASN A 47 0.21 7.21 -2.14
C ASN A 47 1.30 7.54 -1.13
N ARG A 48 2.18 8.50 -1.48
CA ARG A 48 3.20 9.06 -0.58
C ARG A 48 3.12 10.58 -0.48
N CYS A 49 3.56 11.12 0.65
CA CYS A 49 3.73 12.56 0.84
C CYS A 49 5.09 12.86 1.49
N GLY A 50 5.66 14.01 1.14
CA GLY A 50 6.91 14.50 1.74
C GLY A 50 6.62 15.28 3.02
N LEU A 51 7.19 14.85 4.14
CA LEU A 51 7.17 15.58 5.41
C LEU A 51 8.54 16.25 5.59
N THR A 52 8.53 17.58 5.71
CA THR A 52 9.76 18.38 5.91
C THR A 52 9.96 18.70 7.39
N SER A 53 11.14 18.39 7.92
CA SER A 53 11.58 18.76 9.26
C SER A 53 13.05 19.18 9.21
N ASN A 54 13.40 20.29 9.88
CA ASN A 54 14.77 20.82 9.93
C ASN A 54 15.45 20.94 8.54
N GLY A 55 14.71 21.44 7.54
CA GLY A 55 15.19 21.61 6.17
C GLY A 55 15.33 20.33 5.34
N LYS A 56 15.04 19.15 5.91
CA LYS A 56 15.09 17.86 5.21
C LYS A 56 13.69 17.32 4.96
N THR A 57 13.42 16.88 3.74
CA THR A 57 12.15 16.26 3.36
C THR A 57 12.31 14.75 3.25
N VAL A 58 11.47 14.00 3.97
CA VAL A 58 11.40 12.55 3.90
C VAL A 58 10.03 12.14 3.36
N TYR A 59 10.00 11.17 2.44
CA TYR A 59 8.75 10.68 1.85
C TYR A 59 8.20 9.49 2.63
N HIS A 60 6.96 9.60 3.09
CA HIS A 60 6.26 8.57 3.85
C HIS A 60 5.05 8.07 3.05
N SER A 61 4.68 6.80 3.22
CA SER A 61 3.43 6.29 2.68
C SER A 61 2.23 6.74 3.50
N VAL A 62 1.20 7.23 2.83
CA VAL A 62 0.02 7.82 3.49
C VAL A 62 -0.69 6.80 4.36
N HIS A 63 -0.91 5.57 3.88
CA HIS A 63 -1.52 4.50 4.68
C HIS A 63 -0.77 4.21 5.99
N ARG A 64 0.57 4.39 6.03
CA ARG A 64 1.35 4.22 7.26
C ARG A 64 1.19 5.38 8.21
N LEU A 65 1.16 6.60 7.70
CA LEU A 65 0.88 7.77 8.51
C LEU A 65 -0.50 7.66 9.16
N VAL A 66 -1.52 7.26 8.39
CA VAL A 66 -2.87 7.03 8.91
C VAL A 66 -2.86 5.96 10.00
N LEU A 67 -2.27 4.79 9.74
CA LEU A 67 -2.29 3.73 10.76
C LEU A 67 -1.44 4.06 12.00
N SER A 68 -0.31 4.73 11.85
CA SER A 68 0.51 5.11 13.00
C SER A 68 -0.20 6.13 13.89
N ALA A 69 -0.90 7.10 13.29
CA ALA A 69 -1.63 8.11 14.05
C ALA A 69 -2.88 7.53 14.76
N PHE A 70 -3.60 6.61 14.13
CA PHE A 70 -4.88 6.10 14.67
C PHE A 70 -4.78 4.78 15.44
N LYS A 71 -3.77 3.95 15.17
CA LYS A 71 -3.57 2.63 15.81
C LYS A 71 -2.20 2.45 16.45
N GLY A 72 -1.32 3.45 16.39
CA GLY A 72 0.05 3.38 16.87
C GLY A 72 1.03 2.77 15.86
N GLU A 73 2.31 3.03 16.04
CA GLU A 73 3.37 2.46 15.19
C GLU A 73 3.48 0.95 15.38
N SER A 74 3.72 0.23 14.28
CA SER A 74 3.90 -1.23 14.32
C SER A 74 4.81 -1.67 13.18
N PRO A 75 5.67 -2.70 13.40
CA PRO A 75 6.52 -3.28 12.36
C PRO A 75 5.74 -4.15 11.36
N LEU A 76 4.47 -4.48 11.65
CA LEU A 76 3.63 -5.30 10.79
C LEU A 76 3.33 -4.62 9.45
N GLN A 77 2.95 -5.40 8.45
CA GLN A 77 2.56 -4.89 7.13
C GLN A 77 1.25 -4.11 7.19
N CYS A 78 1.02 -3.23 6.22
CA CYS A 78 -0.27 -2.57 6.02
C CYS A 78 -1.04 -3.29 4.94
N ASN A 79 -2.26 -3.69 5.28
CA ASN A 79 -3.20 -4.21 4.31
C ASN A 79 -4.30 -3.17 4.02
N HIS A 80 -4.68 -3.10 2.75
CA HIS A 80 -5.85 -2.38 2.23
C HIS A 80 -6.92 -3.44 1.99
N LYS A 81 -7.98 -3.46 2.81
CA LYS A 81 -8.96 -4.55 2.83
C LYS A 81 -9.73 -4.71 1.51
N ASP A 82 -9.89 -3.62 0.77
CA ASP A 82 -10.52 -3.59 -0.56
C ASP A 82 -9.54 -3.86 -1.71
N GLY A 83 -8.23 -3.97 -1.44
CA GLY A 83 -7.18 -4.12 -2.44
C GLY A 83 -6.79 -2.83 -3.18
N ASP A 84 -7.50 -1.72 -2.95
CA ASP A 84 -7.18 -0.42 -3.55
C ASP A 84 -6.18 0.34 -2.68
N LYS A 85 -4.93 0.38 -3.14
CA LYS A 85 -3.80 1.06 -2.47
C LYS A 85 -3.96 2.58 -2.36
N THR A 86 -4.92 3.17 -3.08
CA THR A 86 -5.22 4.59 -3.05
C THR A 86 -6.29 4.94 -2.00
N ASN A 87 -7.10 3.97 -1.57
CA ASN A 87 -8.10 4.14 -0.51
C ASN A 87 -7.44 4.08 0.87
N ASN A 88 -6.98 5.24 1.35
CA ASN A 88 -6.26 5.38 2.62
C ASN A 88 -7.19 5.65 3.82
N ASN A 89 -8.48 5.33 3.73
CA ASN A 89 -9.40 5.46 4.85
C ASN A 89 -9.01 4.50 6.00
N ILE A 90 -8.95 4.98 7.23
CA ILE A 90 -8.60 4.16 8.40
C ILE A 90 -9.47 2.89 8.54
N SER A 91 -10.74 2.93 8.12
CA SER A 91 -11.63 1.75 8.17
C SER A 91 -11.20 0.67 7.17
N ASN A 92 -10.59 1.08 6.06
CA ASN A 92 -10.03 0.21 5.01
C ASN A 92 -8.63 -0.34 5.36
N LEU A 93 -7.97 0.22 6.39
CA LEU A 93 -6.60 -0.10 6.71
C LEU A 93 -6.46 -0.98 7.96
N GLU A 94 -5.53 -1.92 7.91
CA GLU A 94 -5.15 -2.74 9.07
C GLU A 94 -3.67 -3.11 9.07
N TYR A 95 -3.16 -3.39 10.26
CA TYR A 95 -1.88 -4.06 10.43
C TYR A 95 -2.11 -5.56 10.30
N CYS A 96 -1.24 -6.23 9.54
CA CYS A 96 -1.27 -7.68 9.40
C CYS A 96 0.15 -8.23 9.23
N THR A 97 0.31 -9.53 9.48
CA THR A 97 1.53 -10.25 9.13
C THR A 97 1.63 -10.44 7.61
N GLY A 98 2.84 -10.69 7.10
CA GLY A 98 3.02 -10.98 5.67
C GLY A 98 2.23 -12.20 5.20
N ARG A 99 2.08 -13.22 6.05
CA ARG A 99 1.28 -14.42 5.75
C ARG A 99 -0.20 -14.07 5.58
N GLU A 100 -0.75 -13.29 6.51
CA GLU A 100 -2.15 -12.85 6.44
C GLU A 100 -2.40 -11.97 5.21
N ASN A 101 -1.46 -11.08 4.88
CA ASN A 101 -1.58 -10.22 3.70
C ASN A 101 -1.61 -11.04 2.40
N VAL A 102 -0.73 -12.03 2.27
CA VAL A 102 -0.72 -12.95 1.11
C VAL A 102 -2.00 -13.78 1.07
N GLN A 103 -2.45 -14.31 2.21
CA GLN A 103 -3.69 -15.09 2.29
C GLN A 103 -4.90 -14.23 1.91
N HIS A 104 -4.96 -12.98 2.38
CA HIS A 104 -6.00 -12.03 2.02
C HIS A 104 -6.02 -11.82 0.50
N ALA A 105 -4.86 -11.53 -0.10
CA ALA A 105 -4.75 -11.33 -1.55
C ALA A 105 -5.18 -12.58 -2.35
N TYR A 106 -4.90 -13.78 -1.86
CA TYR A 106 -5.38 -15.02 -2.47
C TYR A 106 -6.91 -15.13 -2.37
N ASN A 107 -7.45 -14.93 -1.18
CA ASN A 107 -8.89 -15.05 -0.90
C ASN A 107 -9.73 -14.03 -1.69
N THR A 108 -9.19 -12.84 -1.95
CA THR A 108 -9.86 -11.76 -2.70
C THR A 108 -9.54 -11.78 -4.19
N GLY A 109 -8.73 -12.73 -4.69
CA GLY A 109 -8.34 -12.81 -6.10
C GLY A 109 -7.38 -11.70 -6.56
N LEU A 110 -6.81 -10.92 -5.63
CA LEU A 110 -5.79 -9.91 -5.91
C LEU A 110 -4.43 -10.54 -6.25
N TYR A 111 -4.19 -11.77 -5.78
CA TYR A 111 -2.96 -12.49 -6.02
C TYR A 111 -2.91 -13.06 -7.46
N LYS A 112 -2.14 -12.40 -8.32
CA LYS A 112 -1.92 -12.80 -9.72
C LYS A 112 -0.55 -13.45 -9.90
N ALA A 113 -0.37 -14.66 -9.41
CA ALA A 113 0.81 -15.45 -9.75
C ALA A 113 0.70 -15.98 -11.19
N ALA A 114 1.76 -15.79 -11.96
CA ALA A 114 1.90 -16.49 -13.23
C ALA A 114 1.99 -17.99 -12.97
N SER A 115 1.22 -18.79 -13.70
CA SER A 115 1.18 -20.24 -13.56
C SER A 115 1.21 -20.92 -14.93
N GLY A 116 1.59 -22.20 -14.97
CA GLY A 116 1.73 -22.93 -16.23
C GLY A 116 2.68 -22.23 -17.20
N GLU A 117 2.28 -22.16 -18.48
CA GLU A 117 3.12 -21.58 -19.54
C GLU A 117 3.33 -20.06 -19.44
N ALA A 118 2.51 -19.36 -18.66
CA ALA A 118 2.66 -17.94 -18.35
C ALA A 118 3.79 -17.69 -17.34
N HIS A 119 4.21 -18.71 -16.60
CA HIS A 119 5.34 -18.59 -15.68
C HIS A 119 6.65 -18.54 -16.48
N GLY A 120 7.47 -17.51 -16.24
CA GLY A 120 8.71 -17.27 -17.00
C GLY A 120 9.78 -18.36 -16.93
N ILE A 121 9.66 -19.33 -16.01
CA ILE A 121 10.58 -20.49 -15.88
C ILE A 121 9.94 -21.79 -16.39
N SER A 122 8.72 -21.73 -16.93
CA SER A 122 8.06 -22.91 -17.44
C SER A 122 8.85 -23.46 -18.61
N LYS A 123 9.32 -24.70 -18.46
CA LYS A 123 10.09 -25.41 -19.49
C LYS A 123 9.23 -25.91 -20.65
N LEU A 124 7.93 -26.07 -20.40
CA LEU A 124 6.99 -26.61 -21.37
C LEU A 124 5.84 -25.61 -21.59
N LYS A 125 5.45 -25.48 -22.85
CA LYS A 125 4.23 -24.83 -23.32
C LYS A 125 3.10 -25.83 -23.41
N VAL A 126 1.86 -25.35 -23.37
CA VAL A 126 0.67 -26.22 -23.39
C VAL A 126 0.68 -27.13 -24.63
N GLY A 127 1.09 -26.61 -25.79
CA GLY A 127 1.23 -27.40 -27.02
C GLY A 127 2.27 -28.53 -26.92
N GLU A 128 3.41 -28.28 -26.29
CA GLU A 128 4.46 -29.28 -26.09
C GLU A 128 3.99 -30.41 -25.16
N VAL A 129 3.26 -30.05 -24.09
CA VAL A 129 2.66 -31.04 -23.19
C VAL A 129 1.65 -31.91 -23.93
N TRP A 130 0.84 -31.33 -24.83
CA TRP A 130 -0.13 -32.09 -25.62
C TRP A 130 0.56 -33.08 -26.57
N LEU A 131 1.65 -32.65 -27.21
CA LEU A 131 2.45 -33.50 -28.08
C LEU A 131 3.06 -34.68 -27.31
N ILE A 132 3.69 -34.42 -26.15
CA ILE A 132 4.25 -35.46 -25.30
C ILE A 132 3.16 -36.47 -24.90
N LYS A 133 2.00 -35.99 -24.44
CA LYS A 133 0.87 -36.87 -24.08
C LYS A 133 0.37 -37.72 -25.24
N LYS A 134 0.35 -37.17 -26.45
CA LYS A 134 -0.06 -37.91 -27.65
C LYS A 134 0.96 -39.01 -27.97
N LEU A 135 2.25 -38.70 -27.94
CA LEU A 135 3.32 -39.66 -28.24
C LEU A 135 3.37 -40.80 -27.21
N LEU A 136 3.18 -40.50 -25.92
CA LEU A 136 3.14 -41.50 -24.84
C LEU A 136 1.94 -42.47 -24.92
N LYS A 137 0.90 -42.18 -25.72
CA LYS A 137 -0.25 -43.10 -25.91
C LYS A 137 0.01 -44.21 -26.94
N TYR A 138 1.10 -44.13 -27.69
CA TYR A 138 1.45 -45.06 -28.76
C TYR A 138 2.70 -45.89 -28.43
N ILE A 139 3.05 -45.96 -27.15
CA ILE A 139 4.11 -46.79 -26.57
C ILE A 139 3.45 -47.73 -25.55
#